data_AF-V4RNY4-F1
#
_entry.id   AF-V4RNY4-F1
#
_cell.length_a   1.000
_cell.length_b   1.000
_cell.length_c   1.000
_cell.angle_alpha   90.00
_cell.angle_beta   90.00
_cell.angle_gamma   90.00
#
_symmetry.space_group_name_H-M   'P 1'
#
loop_
_entity.id
_entity.type
_entity.pdbx_description
1 polymer ?
#
loop_
_entity_poly.entity_id
_entity_poly.type
_entity_poly.pdbx_seq_one_letter_code
_entity_poly.pdbx_strand_id
1 'polypeptide(L)'
;MSKMRGRCAALMAAVMVTLAPAAAQAQDNSAAMTEVVRQMRETATKMEGQLPAEDIAEMRRSADEIEAQIKAGAFNTAAPVEDPNDVTGRLMREHGGIVDWLENETACAGYSWETYKTYRLDTGDRDGERDVLCQKAYAHYERYFYLGRDGKTAEARVELEAYDVAAHAAVDFYEKR
;
A
#
# COMPACT_ATOMS: atom_id res chain seq x y z
N MET A 1 -24.11 56.71 -6.77
CA MET A 1 -23.41 56.22 -5.56
C MET A 1 -22.73 54.91 -5.91
N SER A 2 -21.40 54.93 -6.05
CA SER A 2 -20.55 53.75 -6.28
C SER A 2 -20.42 52.91 -5.01
N LYS A 3 -20.36 51.58 -5.13
CA LYS A 3 -19.61 50.69 -4.21
C LYS A 3 -19.41 49.28 -4.81
N MET A 4 -18.13 49.01 -5.17
CA MET A 4 -17.32 47.79 -4.94
C MET A 4 -17.79 46.44 -5.53
N ARG A 5 -17.09 45.91 -6.55
CA ARG A 5 -15.81 45.16 -6.52
C ARG A 5 -15.91 43.76 -5.88
N GLY A 6 -15.80 42.75 -6.76
CA GLY A 6 -14.78 41.71 -6.68
C GLY A 6 -15.05 40.55 -5.73
N ARG A 7 -15.26 39.37 -6.33
CA ARG A 7 -14.79 38.08 -5.79
C ARG A 7 -14.78 37.03 -6.90
N CYS A 8 -13.61 36.92 -7.55
CA CYS A 8 -13.15 35.66 -8.12
C CYS A 8 -12.96 34.65 -6.98
N ALA A 9 -13.54 33.46 -7.12
CA ALA A 9 -13.11 32.22 -6.48
C ALA A 9 -13.96 31.11 -7.14
N ALA A 10 -13.35 30.38 -8.08
CA ALA A 10 -12.82 29.06 -7.82
C ALA A 10 -13.92 27.99 -7.79
N LEU A 11 -14.01 27.22 -8.87
CA LEU A 11 -14.52 25.85 -8.86
C LEU A 11 -13.78 25.09 -9.96
N MET A 12 -12.55 24.69 -9.65
CA MET A 12 -11.88 23.59 -10.34
C MET A 12 -12.65 22.31 -10.01
N ALA A 13 -13.25 21.69 -11.01
CA ALA A 13 -13.74 20.32 -10.91
C ALA A 13 -12.57 19.37 -11.23
N ALA A 14 -11.95 18.83 -10.18
CA ALA A 14 -10.98 17.74 -10.33
C ALA A 14 -11.74 16.43 -10.55
N VAL A 15 -11.54 15.82 -11.72
CA VAL A 15 -11.98 14.45 -12.02
C VAL A 15 -11.02 13.50 -11.30
N MET A 16 -11.49 12.82 -10.25
CA MET A 16 -10.76 11.70 -9.67
C MET A 16 -10.97 10.46 -10.53
N VAL A 17 -9.94 10.05 -11.26
CA VAL A 17 -9.85 8.70 -11.84
C VAL A 17 -9.38 7.77 -10.73
N THR A 18 -10.22 6.82 -10.35
CA THR A 18 -9.89 5.75 -9.40
C THR A 18 -8.98 4.73 -10.09
N LEU A 19 -7.72 4.65 -9.69
CA LEU A 19 -6.82 3.55 -10.07
C LEU A 19 -6.80 2.51 -8.94
N ALA A 20 -7.26 1.30 -9.25
CA ALA A 20 -7.05 0.11 -8.42
C ALA A 20 -5.63 -0.45 -8.68
N PRO A 21 -4.99 -1.08 -7.68
CA PRO A 21 -3.64 -1.61 -7.83
C PRO A 21 -3.70 -3.04 -8.39
N ALA A 22 -3.08 -3.27 -9.54
CA ALA A 22 -2.77 -4.61 -10.02
C ALA A 22 -1.28 -4.69 -10.33
N ALA A 23 -0.63 -5.63 -9.65
CA ALA A 23 0.78 -5.95 -9.75
C ALA A 23 1.10 -6.60 -11.12
N ALA A 24 1.52 -5.80 -12.10
CA ALA A 24 2.15 -6.21 -13.36
C ALA A 24 3.21 -5.18 -13.83
N GLN A 25 3.83 -4.48 -12.88
CA GLN A 25 4.13 -3.04 -12.96
C GLN A 25 5.51 -2.62 -13.52
N ALA A 26 6.16 -3.40 -14.39
CA ALA A 26 7.44 -2.96 -15.00
C ALA A 26 7.33 -2.75 -16.51
N GLN A 27 6.75 -3.72 -17.22
CA GLN A 27 6.49 -3.64 -18.65
C GLN A 27 5.18 -2.89 -18.95
N ASP A 28 4.20 -2.95 -18.04
CA ASP A 28 2.93 -2.25 -18.16
C ASP A 28 3.04 -0.73 -18.04
N ASN A 29 4.03 -0.22 -17.29
CA ASN A 29 4.08 1.22 -17.01
C ASN A 29 4.42 2.03 -18.28
N SER A 30 5.34 1.55 -19.12
CA SER A 30 5.66 2.24 -20.37
C SER A 30 4.51 2.17 -21.40
N ALA A 31 3.80 1.04 -21.45
CA ALA A 31 2.61 0.88 -22.29
C ALA A 31 1.44 1.77 -21.81
N ALA A 32 1.19 1.82 -20.50
CA ALA A 32 0.19 2.69 -19.90
C ALA A 32 0.50 4.17 -20.14
N MET A 33 1.77 4.59 -19.98
CA MET A 33 2.17 5.97 -20.26
C MET A 33 2.10 6.32 -21.75
N THR A 34 2.31 5.35 -22.64
CA THR A 34 2.10 5.56 -24.09
C THR A 34 0.62 5.85 -24.40
N GLU A 35 -0.29 5.16 -23.71
CA GLU A 35 -1.72 5.38 -23.81
C GLU A 35 -2.14 6.76 -23.24
N VAL A 36 -1.53 7.19 -22.12
CA VAL A 36 -1.71 8.55 -21.59
C VAL A 36 -1.29 9.61 -22.62
N VAL A 37 -0.14 9.45 -23.27
CA VAL A 37 0.31 10.36 -24.34
C VAL A 37 -0.70 10.43 -25.48
N ARG A 38 -1.24 9.28 -25.90
CA ARG A 38 -2.30 9.21 -26.94
C ARG A 38 -3.53 10.01 -26.52
N GLN A 39 -4.03 9.79 -25.31
CA GLN A 39 -5.20 10.47 -24.78
C GLN A 39 -4.98 11.98 -24.63
N MET A 40 -3.79 12.42 -24.22
CA MET A 40 -3.44 13.84 -24.14
C MET A 40 -3.49 14.51 -25.51
N ARG A 41 -2.96 13.87 -26.55
CA ARG A 41 -3.00 14.39 -27.92
C ARG A 41 -4.43 14.45 -28.46
N GLU A 42 -5.24 13.41 -28.22
CA GLU A 42 -6.65 13.42 -28.62
C GLU A 42 -7.45 14.49 -27.88
N THR A 43 -7.18 14.70 -26.60
CA THR A 43 -7.82 15.74 -25.80
C THR A 43 -7.42 17.12 -26.32
N ALA A 44 -6.13 17.35 -26.60
CA ALA A 44 -5.68 18.60 -27.20
C ALA A 44 -6.40 18.88 -28.53
N THR A 45 -6.55 17.89 -29.41
CA THR A 45 -7.32 18.05 -30.67
C THR A 45 -8.81 18.35 -30.42
N LYS A 46 -9.45 17.69 -29.46
CA LYS A 46 -10.87 17.96 -29.13
C LYS A 46 -11.10 19.36 -28.55
N MET A 47 -10.09 19.91 -27.87
CA MET A 47 -10.15 21.23 -27.24
C MET A 47 -9.69 22.35 -28.17
N GLU A 48 -9.26 22.06 -29.40
CA GLU A 48 -8.94 23.09 -30.40
C GLU A 48 -10.15 24.00 -30.65
N GLY A 49 -9.94 25.31 -30.56
CA GLY A 49 -11.00 26.31 -30.67
C GLY A 49 -11.87 26.48 -29.42
N GLN A 50 -11.69 25.63 -28.39
CA GLN A 50 -12.32 25.77 -27.07
C GLN A 50 -11.36 26.35 -26.03
N LEU A 51 -10.06 26.07 -26.17
CA LEU A 51 -8.99 26.65 -25.36
C LEU A 51 -8.14 27.64 -26.17
N PRO A 52 -7.44 28.55 -25.47
CA PRO A 52 -6.37 29.35 -26.06
C PRO A 52 -5.31 28.49 -26.75
N ALA A 53 -4.70 29.01 -27.82
CA ALA A 53 -3.74 28.26 -28.63
C ALA A 53 -2.47 27.91 -27.85
N GLU A 54 -2.09 28.76 -26.89
CA GLU A 54 -0.97 28.55 -25.96
C GLU A 54 -1.19 27.32 -25.07
N ASP A 55 -2.40 27.13 -24.55
CA ASP A 55 -2.75 26.01 -23.67
C ASP A 55 -2.74 24.69 -24.46
N ILE A 56 -3.25 24.70 -25.69
CA ILE A 56 -3.19 23.54 -26.61
C ILE A 56 -1.74 23.20 -26.96
N ALA A 57 -0.89 24.21 -27.19
CA ALA A 57 0.52 24.01 -27.47
C ALA A 57 1.28 23.46 -26.26
N GLU A 58 0.93 23.88 -25.05
CA GLU A 58 1.48 23.35 -23.81
C GLU A 58 1.08 21.89 -23.61
N MET A 59 -0.20 21.55 -23.76
CA MET A 59 -0.68 20.15 -23.67
C MET A 59 0.06 19.22 -24.63
N ARG A 60 0.28 19.66 -25.88
CA ARG A 60 1.03 18.89 -26.88
C ARG A 60 2.50 18.73 -26.48
N ARG A 61 3.12 19.78 -25.98
CA ARG A 61 4.52 19.75 -25.51
C ARG A 61 4.69 18.79 -24.34
N SER A 62 3.79 18.80 -23.36
CA SER A 62 3.83 17.85 -22.25
C SER A 62 3.67 16.40 -22.72
N ALA A 63 2.82 16.14 -23.72
CA ALA A 63 2.70 14.82 -24.32
C ALA A 63 4.02 14.37 -25.00
N ASP A 64 4.70 15.28 -25.69
CA ASP A 64 6.00 15.00 -26.34
C ASP A 64 7.12 14.75 -25.30
N GLU A 65 7.13 15.51 -24.20
CA GLU A 65 8.07 15.32 -23.09
C GLU A 65 7.89 13.96 -22.40
N ILE A 66 6.64 13.54 -22.18
CA ILE A 66 6.34 12.22 -21.62
C ILE A 66 6.77 11.12 -22.59
N GLU A 67 6.51 11.26 -23.89
CA GLU A 67 6.97 10.29 -24.89
C GLU A 67 8.51 10.18 -24.92
N ALA A 68 9.23 11.30 -24.79
CA ALA A 68 10.68 11.31 -24.69
C ALA A 68 11.17 10.57 -23.44
N GLN A 69 10.50 10.75 -22.29
CA GLN A 69 10.81 10.03 -21.05
C GLN A 69 10.55 8.52 -21.17
N ILE A 70 9.48 8.11 -21.85
CA ILE A 70 9.21 6.68 -22.15
C ILE A 70 10.35 6.10 -23.00
N LYS A 71 10.75 6.78 -24.08
CA LYS A 71 11.86 6.34 -24.93
C LYS A 71 13.20 6.29 -24.18
N ALA A 72 13.41 7.20 -23.23
CA ALA A 72 14.58 7.20 -22.36
C ALA A 72 14.53 6.10 -21.27
N GLY A 73 13.44 5.33 -21.20
CA GLY A 73 13.27 4.25 -20.23
C GLY A 73 12.97 4.74 -18.82
N ALA A 74 12.54 6.00 -18.63
CA ALA A 74 12.24 6.58 -17.32
C ALA A 74 11.12 5.84 -16.56
N PHE A 75 10.28 5.10 -17.29
CA PHE A 75 9.18 4.31 -16.74
C PHE A 75 9.45 2.81 -16.70
N ASN A 76 10.67 2.38 -17.05
CA ASN A 76 11.11 0.98 -16.92
C ASN A 76 11.66 0.75 -15.52
N THR A 77 10.81 0.74 -14.50
CA THR A 77 11.20 0.30 -13.17
C THR A 77 11.15 -1.22 -13.15
N ALA A 78 12.31 -1.88 -13.10
CA ALA A 78 12.35 -3.31 -12.78
C ALA A 78 11.66 -3.51 -11.42
N ALA A 79 10.83 -4.55 -11.30
CA ALA A 79 10.31 -4.94 -10.00
C ALA A 79 11.51 -5.12 -9.04
N PRO A 80 11.42 -4.64 -7.79
CA PRO A 80 12.46 -4.88 -6.80
C PRO A 80 12.77 -6.38 -6.78
N VAL A 81 14.05 -6.75 -6.86
CA VAL A 81 14.46 -8.14 -6.63
C VAL A 81 14.01 -8.48 -5.21
N GLU A 82 13.13 -9.47 -5.06
CA GLU A 82 12.70 -9.91 -3.74
C GLU A 82 13.92 -10.43 -2.99
N ASP A 83 14.32 -9.73 -1.92
CA ASP A 83 15.29 -10.26 -0.98
C ASP A 83 14.56 -11.33 -0.14
N PRO A 84 14.95 -12.61 -0.22
CA PRO A 84 14.32 -13.65 0.59
C PRO A 84 14.49 -13.41 2.10
N ASN A 85 15.38 -12.50 2.50
CA ASN A 85 15.59 -12.10 3.90
C ASN A 85 14.76 -10.89 4.32
N ASP A 86 14.00 -10.26 3.42
CA ASP A 86 13.12 -9.13 3.71
C ASP A 86 11.76 -9.61 4.23
N VAL A 87 11.78 -10.12 5.47
CA VAL A 87 10.59 -10.58 6.19
C VAL A 87 9.54 -9.47 6.30
N THR A 88 9.97 -8.25 6.64
CA THR A 88 9.07 -7.10 6.77
C THR A 88 8.37 -6.81 5.45
N GLY A 89 9.11 -6.69 4.34
CA GLY A 89 8.51 -6.42 3.05
C GLY A 89 7.64 -7.57 2.57
N ARG A 90 7.99 -8.83 2.84
CA ARG A 90 7.12 -9.98 2.58
C ARG A 90 5.78 -9.82 3.29
N LEU A 91 5.79 -9.62 4.60
CA LEU A 91 4.56 -9.46 5.40
C LEU A 91 3.72 -8.27 4.94
N MET A 92 4.36 -7.13 4.64
CA MET A 92 3.65 -5.96 4.11
C MET A 92 3.00 -6.25 2.74
N ARG A 93 3.61 -7.06 1.88
CA ARG A 93 3.00 -7.45 0.59
C ARG A 93 1.85 -8.42 0.79
N GLU A 94 2.01 -9.40 1.66
CA GLU A 94 1.01 -10.45 1.91
C GLU A 94 -0.21 -9.94 2.68
N HIS A 95 -0.02 -8.96 3.57
CA HIS A 95 -1.04 -8.49 4.51
C HIS A 95 -1.39 -7.01 4.35
N GLY A 96 -1.37 -6.48 3.12
CA GLY A 96 -1.93 -5.16 2.82
C GLY A 96 -1.20 -3.98 3.47
N GLY A 97 0.10 -4.11 3.70
CA GLY A 97 0.97 -3.08 4.28
C GLY A 97 1.11 -3.15 5.80
N ILE A 98 0.56 -4.18 6.44
CA ILE A 98 0.53 -4.31 7.89
C ILE A 98 1.48 -5.43 8.32
N VAL A 99 2.47 -5.09 9.15
CA VAL A 99 3.41 -6.07 9.71
C VAL A 99 2.77 -6.83 10.88
N ASP A 100 1.97 -6.15 11.72
CA ASP A 100 1.12 -6.79 12.76
C ASP A 100 -0.20 -7.27 12.15
N TRP A 101 -0.12 -8.20 11.20
CA TRP A 101 -1.29 -8.59 10.42
C TRP A 101 -2.34 -9.36 11.24
N LEU A 102 -1.90 -10.09 12.27
CA LEU A 102 -2.76 -10.93 13.10
C LEU A 102 -3.87 -10.15 13.83
N GLU A 103 -3.68 -8.85 14.10
CA GLU A 103 -4.70 -8.01 14.75
C GLU A 103 -5.98 -7.90 13.90
N ASN A 104 -5.86 -8.07 12.59
CA ASN A 104 -6.99 -8.00 11.66
C ASN A 104 -7.67 -9.37 11.45
N GLU A 105 -7.16 -10.43 12.08
CA GLU A 105 -7.67 -11.78 11.91
C GLU A 105 -8.67 -12.16 12.99
N THR A 106 -9.77 -12.76 12.56
CA THR A 106 -10.83 -13.24 13.46
C THR A 106 -10.34 -14.30 14.46
N ALA A 107 -9.27 -15.02 14.12
CA ALA A 107 -8.65 -16.03 14.97
C ALA A 107 -8.19 -15.48 16.34
N CYS A 108 -7.69 -14.24 16.36
CA CYS A 108 -7.20 -13.58 17.56
C CYS A 108 -7.97 -12.28 17.86
N ALA A 109 -9.25 -12.21 17.49
CA ALA A 109 -10.08 -11.03 17.76
C ALA A 109 -10.03 -10.62 19.24
N GLY A 110 -9.73 -9.34 19.49
CA GLY A 110 -9.57 -8.79 20.84
C GLY A 110 -8.13 -8.84 21.38
N TYR A 111 -7.23 -9.58 20.73
CA TYR A 111 -5.80 -9.43 20.95
C TYR A 111 -5.22 -8.27 20.16
N SER A 112 -4.23 -7.64 20.76
CA SER A 112 -3.28 -6.74 20.14
C SER A 112 -1.96 -6.81 20.91
N TRP A 113 -0.91 -6.20 20.37
CA TRP A 113 0.34 -5.98 21.09
C TRP A 113 0.12 -5.43 22.52
N GLU A 114 -0.85 -4.55 22.70
CA GLU A 114 -1.07 -3.85 23.97
C GLU A 114 -1.80 -4.71 25.01
N THR A 115 -2.57 -5.69 24.54
CA THR A 115 -3.55 -6.40 25.36
C THR A 115 -3.22 -7.87 25.56
N TYR A 116 -2.31 -8.46 24.78
CA TYR A 116 -2.11 -9.92 24.79
C TYR A 116 -1.73 -10.53 26.15
N LYS A 117 -1.14 -9.73 27.04
CA LYS A 117 -0.78 -10.18 28.40
C LYS A 117 -1.99 -10.33 29.32
N THR A 118 -3.04 -9.52 29.11
CA THR A 118 -4.19 -9.41 30.02
C THR A 118 -5.48 -9.97 29.42
N TYR A 119 -5.64 -9.88 28.10
CA TYR A 119 -6.80 -10.41 27.40
C TYR A 119 -6.77 -11.93 27.34
N ARG A 120 -7.93 -12.55 27.55
CA ARG A 120 -8.11 -14.01 27.46
C ARG A 120 -9.35 -14.34 26.66
N LEU A 121 -9.26 -15.38 25.83
CA LEU A 121 -10.41 -15.94 25.14
C LEU A 121 -11.12 -16.93 26.07
N ASP A 122 -12.36 -16.62 26.43
CA ASP A 122 -13.16 -17.42 27.37
C ASP A 122 -14.57 -17.70 26.84
N THR A 123 -14.70 -17.93 25.53
CA THR A 123 -16.01 -18.03 24.85
C THR A 123 -16.35 -19.41 24.31
N GLY A 124 -15.52 -20.44 24.56
CA GLY A 124 -15.81 -21.80 24.09
C GLY A 124 -14.75 -22.87 24.38
N ASP A 125 -15.11 -24.13 24.11
CA ASP A 125 -14.35 -25.33 24.52
C ASP A 125 -12.91 -25.42 23.97
N ARG A 126 -12.62 -24.80 22.82
CA ARG A 126 -11.29 -24.77 22.19
C ARG A 126 -10.55 -23.44 22.35
N ASP A 127 -11.13 -22.51 23.11
CA ASP A 127 -10.58 -21.17 23.22
C ASP A 127 -9.29 -21.13 24.02
N GLY A 128 -9.06 -22.07 24.96
CA GLY A 128 -7.82 -22.14 25.73
C GLY A 128 -6.57 -22.44 24.89
N GLU A 129 -6.68 -23.28 23.85
CA GLU A 129 -5.55 -23.54 22.94
C GLU A 129 -5.34 -22.37 21.97
N ARG A 130 -6.43 -21.79 21.46
CA ARG A 130 -6.40 -20.57 20.64
C ARG A 130 -5.75 -19.40 21.40
N ASP A 131 -6.11 -19.22 22.66
CA ASP A 131 -5.57 -18.24 23.61
C ASP A 131 -4.05 -18.36 23.75
N VAL A 132 -3.54 -19.58 23.93
CA VAL A 132 -2.09 -19.84 23.99
C VAL A 132 -1.39 -19.50 22.68
N LEU A 133 -1.99 -19.83 21.53
CA LEU A 133 -1.41 -19.52 20.21
C LEU A 133 -1.35 -18.01 19.95
N CYS A 134 -2.44 -17.28 20.21
CA CYS A 134 -2.47 -15.82 20.08
C CYS A 134 -1.46 -15.15 21.01
N GLN A 135 -1.38 -15.57 22.28
CA GLN A 135 -0.38 -15.04 23.22
C GLN A 135 1.05 -15.28 22.75
N LYS A 136 1.33 -16.46 22.20
CA LYS A 136 2.66 -16.79 21.68
C LYS A 136 3.04 -15.90 20.51
N ALA A 137 2.13 -15.68 19.56
CA ALA A 137 2.37 -14.80 18.42
C ALA A 137 2.70 -13.38 18.90
N TYR A 138 1.82 -12.75 19.70
CA TYR A 138 2.07 -11.40 20.20
C TYR A 138 3.29 -11.29 21.13
N ALA A 139 3.73 -12.37 21.79
CA ALA A 139 4.99 -12.35 22.53
C ALA A 139 6.22 -12.27 21.60
N HIS A 140 6.17 -12.89 20.41
CA HIS A 140 7.22 -12.73 19.40
C HIS A 140 7.19 -11.34 18.78
N TYR A 141 5.98 -10.83 18.47
CA TYR A 141 5.82 -9.46 18.03
C TYR A 141 6.39 -8.49 19.07
N GLU A 142 6.12 -8.75 20.37
CA GLU A 142 6.69 -8.02 21.51
C GLU A 142 8.20 -7.81 21.39
N ARG A 143 8.90 -8.93 21.25
CA ARG A 143 10.35 -8.95 21.19
C ARG A 143 10.87 -8.30 19.91
N TYR A 144 10.23 -8.52 18.76
CA TYR A 144 10.58 -7.88 17.49
C TYR A 144 10.64 -6.36 17.63
N PHE A 145 9.58 -5.73 18.14
CA PHE A 145 9.52 -4.27 18.24
C PHE A 145 10.59 -3.72 19.19
N TYR A 146 10.78 -4.34 20.36
CA TYR A 146 11.80 -3.88 21.31
C TYR A 146 13.21 -4.04 20.76
N LEU A 147 13.51 -5.16 20.11
CA LEU A 147 14.82 -5.37 19.45
C LEU A 147 15.03 -4.39 18.30
N GLY A 148 14.00 -4.13 17.49
CA GLY A 148 14.04 -3.14 16.42
C GLY A 148 14.29 -1.73 16.93
N ARG A 149 13.62 -1.34 18.02
CA ARG A 149 13.82 -0.06 18.70
C ARG A 149 15.26 0.10 19.24
N ASP A 150 15.87 -0.98 19.70
CA ASP A 150 17.23 -1.00 20.21
C ASP A 150 18.28 -1.15 19.09
N GLY A 151 17.88 -1.15 17.82
CA GLY A 151 18.77 -1.27 16.66
C GLY A 151 19.33 -2.69 16.41
N LYS A 152 18.78 -3.71 17.08
CA LYS A 152 19.18 -5.12 16.95
C LYS A 152 18.45 -5.79 15.80
N THR A 153 18.69 -5.30 14.58
CA THR A 153 17.91 -5.67 13.38
C THR A 153 17.98 -7.15 13.03
N ALA A 154 19.10 -7.83 13.31
CA ALA A 154 19.24 -9.26 13.01
C ALA A 154 18.36 -10.11 13.94
N GLU A 155 18.38 -9.83 15.23
CA GLU A 155 17.58 -10.52 16.23
C GLU A 155 16.09 -10.15 16.11
N ALA A 156 15.78 -8.89 15.81
CA ALA A 156 14.41 -8.45 15.55
C ALA A 156 13.77 -9.27 14.42
N ARG A 157 14.51 -9.49 13.32
CA ARG A 157 14.03 -10.29 12.18
C ARG A 157 13.70 -11.74 12.57
N VAL A 158 14.52 -12.37 13.42
CA VAL A 158 14.25 -13.73 13.92
C VAL A 158 12.93 -13.76 14.69
N GLU A 159 12.66 -12.75 15.52
CA GLU A 159 11.40 -12.64 16.25
C GLU A 159 10.22 -12.33 15.32
N LEU A 160 10.43 -11.58 14.24
CA LEU A 160 9.38 -11.30 13.25
C LEU A 160 9.00 -12.56 12.45
N GLU A 161 9.97 -13.38 12.07
CA GLU A 161 9.70 -14.71 11.47
C GLU A 161 8.99 -15.64 12.45
N ALA A 162 9.37 -15.62 13.72
CA ALA A 162 8.71 -16.43 14.73
C ALA A 162 7.28 -15.94 15.05
N TYR A 163 7.03 -14.64 14.95
CA TYR A 163 5.68 -14.06 14.99
C TYR A 163 4.84 -14.60 13.84
N ASP A 164 5.34 -14.50 12.60
CA ASP A 164 4.65 -14.95 11.39
C ASP A 164 4.22 -16.42 11.47
N VAL A 165 5.16 -17.31 11.85
CA VAL A 165 4.88 -18.74 12.06
C VAL A 165 3.82 -18.97 13.14
N ALA A 166 3.89 -18.23 14.26
CA ALA A 166 2.93 -18.39 15.35
C ALA A 166 1.55 -17.83 15.00
N ALA A 167 1.49 -16.73 14.25
CA ALA A 167 0.27 -16.11 13.76
C ALA A 167 -0.47 -17.06 12.80
N HIS A 168 0.25 -17.64 11.83
CA HIS A 168 -0.30 -18.69 10.97
C HIS A 168 -0.82 -19.89 11.77
N ALA A 169 -0.11 -20.34 12.80
CA ALA A 169 -0.57 -21.45 13.64
C ALA A 169 -1.90 -21.12 14.36
N ALA A 170 -2.09 -19.88 14.81
CA ALA A 170 -3.33 -19.43 15.44
C ALA A 170 -4.50 -19.39 14.44
N VAL A 171 -4.26 -18.86 13.23
CA VAL A 171 -5.25 -18.82 12.14
C VAL A 171 -5.63 -20.22 11.68
N ASP A 172 -4.65 -21.06 11.38
CA ASP A 172 -4.85 -22.46 10.99
C ASP A 172 -5.69 -23.23 12.02
N PHE A 173 -5.42 -23.02 13.31
CA PHE A 173 -6.17 -23.67 14.38
C PHE A 173 -7.63 -23.23 14.39
N TYR A 174 -7.88 -21.94 14.17
CA TYR A 174 -9.22 -21.36 14.12
C TYR A 174 -10.00 -21.81 12.88
N GLU A 175 -9.36 -21.88 11.71
CA GLU A 175 -10.01 -22.25 10.44
C GLU A 175 -10.31 -23.75 10.33
N LYS A 176 -9.51 -24.62 10.95
CA LYS A 176 -9.75 -26.08 11.01
C LYS A 176 -10.88 -26.46 11.99
N ARG A 177 -11.79 -25.54 12.28
CA ARG A 177 -12.91 -25.70 13.20
C ARG A 177 -14.20 -26.11 12.50
#